data_AF-A0A1Q6ESA5-F1
#
_entry.id   AF-A0A1Q6ESA5-F1
#
_cell.length_a   1.000
_cell.length_b   1.000
_cell.length_c   1.000
_cell.angle_alpha   90.00
_cell.angle_beta   90.00
_cell.angle_gamma   90.00
#
_symmetry.space_group_name_H-M   'P 1'
#
loop_
_entity.id
_entity.type
_entity.pdbx_description
1 polymer ?
#
loop_
_entity_poly.entity_id
_entity_poly.type
_entity_poly.pdbx_seq_one_letter_code
_entity_poly.pdbx_strand_id
1 'polypeptide(L)'
;MGGLVGTFMPWRWIFVILLPFLFVSLVCGLKTIHQVTPTEEAHINPLHVLCLAVGFVCFVFALDRGGSAVTAVSNGDTSATTQCVIAVVLLLIAMAALLVFAWVSHRAFSPLVRLTVLRSVKFRWHLLAYVLLQFVTIGYGYMIPNASQLGFGASVLAAGVVLLPGALLGAASAPVSGSLLDKFGPVRPMFTAMLADLRAFASKR
;
A
#
# COMPACT_ATOMS: atom_id res chain seq x y z
N MET A 1 8.14 -17.18 7.59
CA MET A 1 9.09 -16.53 8.52
C MET A 1 8.37 -15.87 9.71
N GLY A 2 7.48 -14.90 9.49
CA GLY A 2 6.75 -14.23 10.59
C GLY A 2 5.97 -15.18 11.52
N GLY A 3 5.28 -16.18 10.98
CA GLY A 3 4.51 -17.17 11.78
C GLY A 3 5.36 -18.08 12.69
N LEU A 4 6.53 -18.50 12.20
CA LEU A 4 7.49 -19.31 12.97
C LEU A 4 8.14 -18.50 14.09
N VAL A 5 8.58 -17.27 13.78
CA VAL A 5 9.23 -16.39 14.75
C VAL A 5 8.24 -15.95 15.84
N GLY A 6 7.00 -15.62 15.49
CA GLY A 6 5.97 -15.25 16.47
C GLY A 6 5.51 -16.39 17.39
N THR A 7 5.78 -17.65 17.04
CA THR A 7 5.37 -18.82 17.85
C THR A 7 6.49 -19.32 18.77
N PHE A 8 7.76 -19.22 18.34
CA PHE A 8 8.88 -19.84 19.05
C PHE A 8 9.96 -18.85 19.57
N MET A 9 9.94 -17.58 19.15
CA MET A 9 10.97 -16.61 19.49
C MET A 9 10.40 -15.24 19.89
N PRO A 10 11.15 -14.42 20.64
CA PRO A 10 10.79 -13.02 20.85
C PRO A 10 10.60 -12.30 19.52
N TRP A 11 9.55 -11.49 19.39
CA TRP A 11 9.19 -10.71 18.19
C TRP A 11 10.37 -9.94 17.55
N ARG A 12 11.38 -9.58 18.35
CA ARG A 12 12.63 -8.92 17.91
C ARG A 12 13.39 -9.71 16.86
N TRP A 13 13.30 -11.03 16.86
CA TRP A 13 14.00 -11.90 15.90
C TRP A 13 13.50 -11.72 14.46
N ILE A 14 12.29 -11.17 14.25
CA ILE A 14 11.79 -10.84 12.92
C ILE A 14 12.72 -9.82 12.25
N PHE A 15 13.19 -8.82 12.99
CA PHE A 15 14.10 -7.79 12.47
C PHE A 15 15.50 -8.34 12.21
N VAL A 16 16.00 -9.20 13.12
CA VAL A 16 17.34 -9.81 12.98
C VAL A 16 17.41 -10.69 11.73
N ILE A 17 16.36 -11.47 11.44
CA ILE A 17 16.29 -12.30 10.23
C ILE A 17 16.14 -11.45 8.97
N LEU A 18 15.49 -10.29 9.04
CA LEU A 18 15.32 -9.37 7.90
C LEU A 18 16.63 -8.69 7.50
N LEU A 19 17.49 -8.40 8.48
CA LEU A 19 18.77 -7.70 8.32
C LEU A 19 19.71 -8.31 7.25
N PRO A 20 20.00 -9.63 7.24
CA PRO A 20 20.84 -10.24 6.20
C PRO A 20 20.21 -10.16 4.81
N PHE A 21 18.88 -10.34 4.68
CA PHE A 21 18.20 -10.17 3.39
C PHE A 21 18.30 -8.74 2.87
N LEU A 22 18.15 -7.76 3.77
CA LEU A 22 18.30 -6.35 3.44
C LEU A 22 19.72 -6.03 2.97
N PHE A 23 20.72 -6.60 3.64
CA PHE A 23 22.13 -6.44 3.28
C PHE A 23 22.43 -7.05 1.91
N VAL A 24 21.96 -8.27 1.63
CA VAL A 24 22.12 -8.91 0.31
C VAL A 24 21.43 -8.09 -0.77
N SER A 25 20.21 -7.62 -0.53
CA SER A 25 19.48 -6.75 -1.46
C SER A 25 20.22 -5.43 -1.72
N LEU A 26 20.84 -4.84 -0.70
CA LEU A 26 21.62 -3.61 -0.82
C LEU A 26 22.87 -3.83 -1.69
N VAL A 27 23.63 -4.89 -1.42
CA VAL A 27 24.83 -5.23 -2.20
C VAL A 27 24.46 -5.53 -3.65
N CYS A 28 23.36 -6.26 -3.88
CA CYS A 28 22.86 -6.56 -5.21
C CYS A 28 22.38 -5.31 -5.96
N GLY A 29 21.67 -4.42 -5.26
CA GLY A 29 21.23 -3.12 -5.78
C GLY A 29 22.41 -2.24 -6.20
N LEU A 30 23.43 -2.11 -5.34
CA LEU A 30 24.64 -1.34 -5.66
C LEU A 30 25.40 -1.88 -6.87
N LYS A 31 25.38 -3.20 -7.09
CA LYS A 31 26.03 -3.83 -8.25
C LYS A 31 25.21 -3.75 -9.54
N THR A 32 23.88 -3.73 -9.44
CA THR A 32 22.97 -3.88 -10.60
C THR A 32 22.42 -2.54 -11.08
N ILE A 33 22.45 -1.49 -10.26
CA ILE A 33 22.10 -0.13 -10.68
C ILE A 33 23.15 0.36 -11.66
N HIS A 34 22.91 0.11 -12.95
CA HIS A 34 23.53 0.82 -14.05
C HIS A 34 22.68 2.05 -14.36
N GLN A 35 23.28 3.23 -14.33
CA GLN A 35 22.61 4.48 -14.66
C GLN A 35 22.40 4.53 -16.18
N VAL A 36 21.21 4.18 -16.67
CA VAL A 36 20.94 4.04 -18.12
C VAL A 36 20.47 5.34 -18.79
N THR A 37 20.15 6.40 -18.02
CA THR A 37 19.66 7.68 -18.55
C THR A 37 20.49 8.88 -18.05
N PRO A 38 20.75 9.90 -18.90
CA PRO A 38 21.38 11.15 -18.46
C PRO A 38 20.56 11.79 -17.35
N THR A 39 21.22 12.24 -16.29
CA THR A 39 20.60 12.95 -15.18
C THR A 39 20.01 14.26 -15.66
N GLU A 40 18.69 14.29 -15.86
CA GLU A 40 17.96 15.55 -16.02
C GLU A 40 17.91 16.24 -14.65
N GLU A 41 18.31 17.51 -14.58
CA GLU A 41 18.24 18.31 -13.35
C GLU A 41 16.77 18.58 -12.99
N ALA A 42 16.11 17.59 -12.41
CA ALA A 42 14.83 17.77 -11.79
C ALA A 42 15.03 18.59 -10.51
N HIS A 43 14.84 19.90 -10.59
CA HIS A 43 14.78 20.78 -9.42
C HIS A 43 13.52 20.45 -8.61
N ILE A 44 13.65 19.50 -7.70
CA ILE A 44 12.65 19.12 -6.72
C ILE A 44 12.57 20.26 -5.69
N ASN A 45 11.48 21.02 -5.68
CA ASN A 45 11.26 22.00 -4.63
C ASN A 45 11.01 21.26 -3.30
N PRO A 46 11.89 21.38 -2.29
CA PRO A 46 11.75 20.66 -1.02
C PRO A 46 10.45 21.00 -0.29
N LEU A 47 9.89 22.20 -0.53
CA LEU A 47 8.60 22.61 0.04
C LEU A 47 7.44 21.73 -0.47
N HIS A 48 7.48 21.28 -1.73
CA HIS A 48 6.43 20.44 -2.31
C HIS A 48 6.47 19.04 -1.70
N VAL A 49 7.68 18.50 -1.53
CA VAL A 49 7.90 17.19 -0.90
C VAL A 49 7.44 17.23 0.55
N LEU A 50 7.79 18.29 1.29
CA LEU A 50 7.37 18.43 2.69
C LEU A 50 5.85 18.59 2.82
N CYS A 51 5.20 19.42 2.01
CA CYS A 51 3.74 19.54 2.03
C CYS A 51 3.05 18.22 1.70
N LEU A 52 3.56 17.47 0.71
CA LEU A 52 3.01 16.16 0.35
C LEU A 52 3.21 15.14 1.47
N ALA A 53 4.41 15.08 2.05
CA ALA A 53 4.72 14.18 3.15
C ALA A 53 3.85 14.48 4.38
N VAL A 54 3.75 15.75 4.78
CA VAL A 54 2.90 16.17 5.90
C VAL A 54 1.43 15.87 5.61
N GLY A 55 0.93 16.21 4.41
CA GLY A 55 -0.45 15.93 4.04
C GLY A 55 -0.79 14.43 4.08
N PHE A 56 0.10 13.59 3.56
CA PHE A 56 -0.10 12.14 3.56
C PHE A 56 0.00 11.53 4.95
N VAL A 57 0.96 11.99 5.78
CA VAL A 57 1.08 11.57 7.18
C VAL A 57 -0.17 11.96 7.96
N CYS A 58 -0.60 13.22 7.89
CA CYS A 58 -1.82 13.68 8.56
C CYS A 58 -3.05 12.89 8.08
N PHE A 59 -3.15 12.58 6.78
CA PHE A 59 -4.26 11.80 6.24
C PHE A 59 -4.31 10.37 6.79
N VAL A 60 -3.16 9.67 6.82
CA VAL A 60 -3.07 8.31 7.37
C VAL A 60 -3.41 8.31 8.86
N PHE A 61 -2.86 9.26 9.63
CA PHE A 61 -3.16 9.39 11.06
C PHE A 61 -4.63 9.76 11.32
N ALA A 62 -5.26 10.56 10.45
CA ALA A 62 -6.69 10.87 10.55
C ALA A 62 -7.54 9.60 10.37
N LEU A 63 -7.21 8.76 9.39
CA LEU A 63 -7.92 7.50 9.15
C LEU A 63 -7.71 6.49 10.30
N ASP A 64 -6.49 6.38 10.82
CA ASP A 64 -6.17 5.51 11.96
C ASP A 64 -6.95 5.89 13.22
N ARG A 65 -6.94 7.19 13.56
CA ARG A 65 -7.71 7.72 14.70
C ARG A 65 -9.21 7.67 14.46
N GLY A 66 -9.66 7.88 13.23
CA GLY A 66 -11.07 7.74 12.85
C GLY A 66 -11.58 6.31 13.01
N GLY A 67 -10.80 5.32 12.56
CA GLY A 67 -11.11 3.90 12.76
C GLY A 67 -11.17 3.52 14.25
N SER A 68 -10.18 3.98 15.02
CA SER A 68 -10.11 3.77 16.47
C SER A 68 -11.30 4.41 17.21
N ALA A 69 -11.73 5.61 16.77
CA ALA A 69 -12.91 6.28 17.31
C ALA A 69 -14.20 5.49 17.05
N VAL A 70 -14.39 4.94 15.85
CA VAL A 70 -15.57 4.10 15.53
C VAL A 70 -15.60 2.85 16.41
N THR A 71 -14.46 2.19 16.62
CA THR A 71 -14.39 1.04 17.54
C THR A 71 -14.65 1.43 18.99
N ALA A 72 -14.19 2.61 19.44
CA ALA A 72 -14.43 3.11 20.79
C ALA A 72 -15.91 3.49 21.01
N VAL A 73 -16.59 4.06 20.00
CA VAL A 73 -18.04 4.29 20.02
C VAL A 73 -18.80 2.97 20.13
N SER A 74 -18.38 1.96 19.37
CA SER A 74 -18.99 0.61 19.42
C SER A 74 -18.81 -0.07 20.79
N ASN A 75 -17.76 0.27 21.53
CA ASN A 75 -17.45 -0.29 22.85
C ASN A 75 -17.99 0.56 24.01
N GLY A 76 -18.69 1.67 23.73
CA GLY A 76 -19.28 2.54 24.76
C GLY A 76 -18.27 3.37 25.57
N ASP A 77 -17.05 3.55 25.05
CA ASP A 77 -15.94 4.11 25.80
C ASP A 77 -15.89 5.65 25.70
N THR A 78 -15.65 6.35 26.82
CA THR A 78 -15.72 7.83 26.88
C THR A 78 -14.60 8.52 26.07
N SER A 79 -13.54 7.76 25.71
CA SER A 79 -12.45 8.23 24.84
C SER A 79 -12.87 8.45 23.37
N ALA A 80 -14.03 7.92 22.97
CA ALA A 80 -14.53 8.00 21.60
C ALA A 80 -14.66 9.43 21.06
N THR A 81 -15.15 10.36 21.89
CA THR A 81 -15.34 11.77 21.52
C THR A 81 -14.00 12.45 21.28
N THR A 82 -13.00 12.22 22.13
CA THR A 82 -11.65 12.79 21.99
C THR A 82 -10.95 12.27 20.74
N GLN A 83 -11.06 10.97 20.45
CA GLN A 83 -10.46 10.38 19.25
C GLN A 83 -11.16 10.84 17.96
N CYS A 84 -12.48 11.04 17.99
CA CYS A 84 -13.23 11.58 16.86
C CYS A 84 -12.82 13.03 16.55
N VAL A 85 -12.69 13.88 17.58
CA VAL A 85 -12.24 15.27 17.40
C VAL A 85 -10.82 15.31 16.82
N ILE A 86 -9.90 14.49 17.33
CA ILE A 86 -8.54 14.40 16.80
C ILE A 86 -8.54 13.94 15.34
N ALA A 87 -9.36 12.95 14.99
CA ALA A 87 -9.48 12.46 13.62
C ALA A 87 -10.00 13.57 12.67
N VAL A 88 -11.02 14.33 13.08
CA VAL A 88 -11.58 15.44 12.29
C VAL A 88 -10.57 16.56 12.10
N VAL A 89 -9.84 16.95 13.14
CA VAL A 89 -8.79 17.98 13.05
C VAL A 89 -7.66 17.54 12.11
N LEU A 90 -7.20 16.29 12.24
CA LEU A 90 -6.18 15.74 11.34
C LEU A 90 -6.66 15.64 9.89
N LEU A 91 -7.94 15.31 9.67
CA LEU A 91 -8.54 15.27 8.34
C LEU A 91 -8.61 16.68 7.73
N LEU A 92 -8.98 17.70 8.50
CA LEU A 92 -9.00 19.09 8.05
C LEU A 92 -7.59 19.57 7.69
N ILE A 93 -6.58 19.24 8.51
CA ILE A 93 -5.16 19.54 8.22
C ILE A 93 -4.70 18.81 6.95
N ALA A 94 -5.06 17.54 6.79
CA ALA A 94 -4.73 16.77 5.60
C ALA A 94 -5.37 17.38 4.33
N MET A 95 -6.65 17.76 4.38
CA MET A 95 -7.33 18.42 3.27
C MET A 95 -6.70 19.79 2.95
N ALA A 96 -6.38 20.60 3.97
CA ALA A 96 -5.70 21.87 3.77
C ALA A 96 -4.33 21.68 3.12
N ALA A 97 -3.53 20.72 3.60
CA ALA A 97 -2.23 20.38 3.02
C ALA A 97 -2.36 19.85 1.58
N LEU A 98 -3.38 19.04 1.28
CA LEU A 98 -3.64 18.52 -0.07
C LEU A 98 -4.06 19.62 -1.04
N LEU A 99 -4.89 20.57 -0.58
CA LEU A 99 -5.32 21.73 -1.37
C LEU A 99 -4.14 22.67 -1.66
N VAL A 100 -3.30 22.93 -0.65
CA VAL A 100 -2.05 23.68 -0.82
C VAL A 100 -1.12 22.96 -1.80
N PHE A 101 -0.95 21.65 -1.66
CA PHE A 101 -0.16 20.85 -2.60
C PHE A 101 -0.72 20.92 -4.03
N ALA A 102 -2.04 20.78 -4.21
CA ALA A 102 -2.68 20.87 -5.52
C ALA A 102 -2.49 22.26 -6.16
N TRP A 103 -2.64 23.33 -5.37
CA TRP A 103 -2.47 24.70 -5.82
C TRP A 103 -1.01 25.03 -6.19
N VAL A 104 -0.08 24.65 -5.32
CA VAL A 104 1.36 24.83 -5.52
C VAL A 104 1.87 23.99 -6.69
N SER A 105 1.38 22.76 -6.83
CA SER A 105 1.79 21.86 -7.90
C SER A 105 1.19 22.24 -9.27
N HIS A 106 0.13 23.04 -9.31
CA HIS A 106 -0.38 23.67 -10.54
C HIS A 106 0.48 24.89 -10.99
N ARG A 107 1.31 25.45 -10.10
CA ARG A 107 2.24 26.56 -10.40
C ARG A 107 3.69 26.11 -10.62
N ALA A 108 4.02 24.85 -10.38
CA ALA A 108 5.38 24.33 -10.50
C ALA A 108 5.79 24.11 -11.96
N PHE A 109 6.87 24.76 -12.41
CA PHE A 109 7.43 24.66 -13.77
C PHE A 109 8.05 23.26 -14.06
N SER A 110 8.42 22.52 -13.02
CA SER A 110 8.83 21.11 -13.10
C SER A 110 8.16 20.31 -11.99
N PRO A 111 6.92 19.84 -12.18
CA PRO A 111 6.20 19.13 -11.14
C PRO A 111 6.70 17.68 -11.04
N LEU A 112 7.14 17.28 -9.83
CA LEU A 112 7.43 15.90 -9.42
C LEU A 112 6.34 14.90 -9.83
N VAL A 113 5.09 15.37 -9.84
CA VAL A 113 3.92 14.66 -10.33
C VAL A 113 3.23 15.55 -11.34
N ARG A 114 3.35 15.25 -12.63
CA ARG A 114 2.59 15.94 -13.69
C ARG A 114 1.09 15.68 -13.49
N LEU A 115 0.41 16.55 -12.74
CA LEU A 115 -1.04 16.50 -12.54
C LEU A 115 -1.83 16.59 -13.86
N THR A 116 -1.19 17.04 -14.94
CA THR A 116 -1.76 17.00 -16.29
C THR A 116 -2.19 15.58 -16.70
N VAL A 117 -1.52 14.53 -16.21
CA VAL A 117 -1.89 13.12 -16.51
C VAL A 117 -3.21 12.73 -15.83
N LEU A 118 -3.46 13.26 -14.63
CA LEU A 118 -4.73 13.10 -13.88
C LEU A 118 -5.91 13.81 -14.56
N ARG A 119 -5.66 14.74 -15.50
CA ARG A 119 -6.73 15.39 -16.28
C ARG A 119 -7.41 14.43 -17.24
N SER A 120 -6.74 13.36 -17.65
CA SER A 120 -7.32 12.36 -18.54
C SER A 120 -8.32 11.47 -17.78
N VAL A 121 -9.56 11.41 -18.28
CA VAL A 121 -10.66 10.63 -17.67
C VAL A 121 -10.28 9.15 -17.53
N LYS A 122 -9.62 8.60 -18.55
CA LYS A 122 -9.17 7.20 -18.54
C LYS A 122 -8.17 6.93 -17.42
N PHE A 123 -7.18 7.80 -17.21
CA PHE A 123 -6.19 7.62 -16.14
C PHE A 123 -6.82 7.70 -14.76
N ARG A 124 -7.79 8.60 -14.53
CA ARG A 124 -8.52 8.69 -13.25
C ARG A 124 -9.23 7.39 -12.90
N TRP A 125 -9.92 6.78 -13.87
CA TRP A 125 -10.59 5.50 -13.66
C TRP A 125 -9.62 4.35 -13.39
N HIS A 126 -8.49 4.29 -14.10
CA HIS A 126 -7.45 3.29 -13.84
C HIS A 126 -6.81 3.48 -12.48
N LEU A 127 -6.53 4.72 -12.09
CA LEU A 127 -5.99 5.05 -10.78
C LEU A 127 -6.97 4.67 -9.66
N LEU A 128 -8.26 4.98 -9.83
CA LEU A 128 -9.29 4.60 -8.86
C LEU A 128 -9.39 3.08 -8.74
N ALA A 129 -9.42 2.36 -9.86
CA ALA A 129 -9.43 0.89 -9.86
C ALA A 129 -8.19 0.32 -9.16
N TYR A 130 -7.01 0.90 -9.39
CA TYR A 130 -5.77 0.50 -8.73
C TYR A 130 -5.82 0.73 -7.22
N VAL A 131 -6.30 1.89 -6.77
CA VAL A 131 -6.46 2.21 -5.35
C VAL A 131 -7.44 1.24 -4.67
N LEU A 132 -8.58 0.96 -5.30
CA LEU A 132 -9.56 -0.01 -4.78
C LEU A 132 -8.97 -1.42 -4.69
N LEU A 133 -8.21 -1.84 -5.70
CA LEU A 133 -7.55 -3.15 -5.71
C LEU A 133 -6.50 -3.25 -4.59
N GLN A 134 -5.73 -2.18 -4.35
CA GLN A 134 -4.79 -2.13 -3.24
C GLN A 134 -5.50 -2.15 -1.88
N PHE A 135 -6.63 -1.45 -1.75
CA PHE A 135 -7.44 -1.49 -0.54
C PHE A 135 -7.93 -2.92 -0.23
N VAL A 136 -8.43 -3.63 -1.24
CA VAL A 136 -8.83 -5.03 -1.14
C VAL A 136 -7.65 -5.94 -0.78
N THR A 137 -6.50 -5.71 -1.42
CA THR A 137 -5.27 -6.52 -1.18
C THR A 137 -4.79 -6.38 0.26
N ILE A 138 -4.70 -5.15 0.77
CA ILE A 138 -4.34 -4.89 2.17
C ILE A 138 -5.40 -5.47 3.11
N GLY A 139 -6.68 -5.28 2.78
CA GLY A 139 -7.81 -5.80 3.55
C GLY A 139 -7.74 -7.31 3.73
N TYR A 140 -7.56 -8.07 2.64
CA TYR A 140 -7.38 -9.53 2.72
C TYR A 140 -6.09 -9.92 3.44
N GLY A 141 -5.00 -9.21 3.20
CA GLY A 141 -3.71 -9.45 3.87
C GLY A 141 -3.81 -9.31 5.40
N TYR A 142 -4.67 -8.42 5.89
CA TYR A 142 -4.96 -8.27 7.31
C TYR A 142 -6.04 -9.25 7.82
N MET A 143 -7.14 -9.39 7.08
CA MET A 143 -8.31 -10.17 7.50
C MET A 143 -8.01 -11.66 7.60
N ILE A 144 -7.31 -12.26 6.64
CA ILE A 144 -7.01 -13.71 6.62
C ILE A 144 -6.24 -14.16 7.88
N PRO A 145 -5.09 -13.55 8.24
CA PRO A 145 -4.37 -13.95 9.44
C PRO A 145 -5.13 -13.58 10.72
N ASN A 146 -5.85 -12.46 10.73
CA ASN A 146 -6.60 -12.01 11.90
C ASN A 146 -7.79 -12.95 12.20
N ALA A 147 -8.56 -13.33 11.17
CA ALA A 147 -9.65 -14.29 11.31
C ALA A 147 -9.15 -15.69 11.71
N SER A 148 -8.00 -16.13 11.17
CA SER A 148 -7.38 -17.40 11.56
C SER A 148 -6.95 -17.41 13.03
N GLN A 149 -6.38 -16.30 13.53
CA GLN A 149 -5.90 -16.19 14.90
C GLN A 149 -7.02 -15.94 15.92
N LEU A 150 -7.87 -14.94 15.67
CA LEU A 150 -8.92 -14.52 16.62
C LEU A 150 -10.22 -15.31 16.46
N GLY A 151 -10.56 -15.75 15.25
CA GLY A 151 -11.81 -16.48 14.98
C GLY A 151 -11.69 -17.99 15.20
N PHE A 152 -10.60 -18.60 14.71
CA PHE A 152 -10.39 -20.05 14.81
C PHE A 152 -9.45 -20.47 15.95
N GLY A 153 -8.91 -19.52 16.72
CA GLY A 153 -7.94 -19.79 17.79
C GLY A 153 -6.65 -20.44 17.29
N ALA A 154 -6.36 -20.35 15.98
CA ALA A 154 -5.21 -21.01 15.39
C ALA A 154 -3.92 -20.31 15.83
N SER A 155 -2.84 -21.08 15.97
CA SER A 155 -1.54 -20.52 16.29
C SER A 155 -1.06 -19.58 15.18
N VAL A 156 -0.20 -18.61 15.56
CA VAL A 156 0.41 -17.64 14.65
C VAL A 156 1.13 -18.32 13.47
N LEU A 157 1.64 -19.54 13.69
CA LEU A 157 2.24 -20.39 12.67
C LEU A 157 1.23 -20.88 11.63
N ALA A 158 0.07 -21.39 12.07
CA ALA A 158 -0.97 -21.88 11.17
C ALA A 158 -1.51 -20.76 10.28
N ALA A 159 -1.78 -19.59 10.85
CA ALA A 159 -2.20 -18.40 10.09
C ALA A 159 -1.14 -17.97 9.06
N GLY A 160 0.15 -18.03 9.42
CA GLY A 160 1.26 -17.72 8.52
C GLY A 160 1.41 -18.71 7.37
N VAL A 161 1.15 -20.01 7.61
CA VAL A 161 1.19 -21.05 6.56
C VAL A 161 0.03 -20.88 5.58
N VAL A 162 -1.15 -20.47 6.03
CA VAL A 162 -2.30 -20.20 5.13
C VAL A 162 -2.01 -19.06 4.14
N LEU A 163 -1.23 -18.05 4.54
CA LEU A 163 -0.83 -16.95 3.67
C LEU A 163 0.30 -17.31 2.69
N LEU A 164 1.11 -18.32 3.02
CA LEU A 164 2.34 -18.65 2.30
C LEU A 164 2.11 -19.07 0.83
N PRO A 165 1.11 -19.91 0.50
CA PRO A 165 0.75 -20.22 -0.89
C PRO A 165 0.37 -18.98 -1.70
N GLY A 166 -0.41 -18.07 -1.11
CA GLY A 166 -0.81 -16.83 -1.77
C GLY A 166 0.40 -15.93 -2.08
N ALA A 167 1.31 -15.79 -1.12
CA ALA A 167 2.54 -15.03 -1.31
C ALA A 167 3.48 -15.67 -2.36
N LEU A 168 3.61 -16.99 -2.36
CA LEU A 168 4.42 -17.72 -3.37
C LEU A 168 3.85 -17.57 -4.77
N LEU A 169 2.53 -17.71 -4.94
CA LEU A 169 1.86 -17.49 -6.22
C LEU A 169 2.00 -16.02 -6.68
N GLY A 170 1.91 -15.06 -5.74
CA GLY A 170 2.19 -13.64 -6.02
C GLY A 170 3.64 -13.42 -6.47
N ALA A 171 4.60 -14.02 -5.78
CA ALA A 171 6.02 -13.90 -6.11
C ALA A 171 6.37 -14.56 -7.46
N ALA A 172 5.79 -15.73 -7.75
CA ALA A 172 5.97 -16.41 -9.04
C ALA A 172 5.29 -15.67 -10.19
N SER A 173 4.15 -15.01 -9.93
CA SER A 173 3.44 -14.22 -10.94
C SER A 173 4.08 -12.86 -11.23
N ALA A 174 4.91 -12.31 -10.34
CA ALA A 174 5.63 -11.05 -10.57
C ALA A 174 6.54 -11.06 -11.82
N PRO A 175 7.50 -12.00 -11.98
CA PRO A 175 8.34 -12.05 -13.18
C PRO A 175 7.55 -12.43 -14.44
N VAL A 176 6.54 -13.30 -14.31
CA VAL A 176 5.65 -13.65 -15.42
C VAL A 176 4.89 -12.42 -15.90
N SER A 177 4.33 -11.63 -14.99
CA SER A 177 3.60 -10.40 -15.32
C SER A 177 4.51 -9.35 -15.94
N GLY A 178 5.75 -9.21 -15.46
CA GLY A 178 6.75 -8.32 -16.06
C GLY A 178 7.07 -8.70 -17.51
N SER A 179 7.37 -9.98 -17.75
CA SER A 179 7.64 -10.48 -19.11
C SER A 179 6.43 -10.36 -20.04
N LEU A 180 5.21 -10.60 -19.52
CA LEU A 180 3.98 -10.47 -20.30
C LEU A 180 3.70 -9.01 -20.66
N LEU A 181 3.97 -8.08 -19.74
CA LEU A 181 3.81 -6.64 -19.92
C LEU A 181 4.75 -6.12 -21.01
N ASP A 182 6.02 -6.52 -20.95
CA ASP A 182 7.04 -6.14 -21.94
C ASP A 182 6.73 -6.68 -23.34
N LYS A 183 6.10 -7.87 -23.43
CA LYS A 183 5.84 -8.55 -24.71
C LYS A 183 4.49 -8.20 -25.35
N PHE A 184 3.45 -7.92 -24.57
CA PHE A 184 2.07 -7.73 -25.07
C PHE A 184 1.48 -6.34 -24.80
N GLY A 185 2.19 -5.47 -24.08
CA GLY A 185 1.71 -4.16 -23.67
C GLY A 185 0.69 -4.21 -22.51
N PRO A 186 0.45 -3.09 -21.80
CA PRO A 186 -0.30 -3.05 -20.53
C PRO A 186 -1.75 -3.52 -20.59
N VAL A 187 -2.38 -3.37 -21.75
CA VAL A 187 -3.84 -3.49 -21.87
C VAL A 187 -4.29 -4.95 -21.86
N ARG A 188 -3.56 -5.86 -22.53
CA ARG A 188 -3.98 -7.27 -22.66
C ARG A 188 -3.90 -8.06 -21.35
N PRO A 189 -2.83 -7.96 -20.53
CA PRO A 189 -2.73 -8.67 -19.25
C PRO A 189 -3.81 -8.25 -18.24
N MET A 190 -4.12 -6.96 -18.18
CA MET A 190 -5.14 -6.43 -17.25
C MET A 190 -6.54 -6.97 -17.56
N PHE A 191 -6.94 -7.00 -18.84
CA PHE A 191 -8.23 -7.57 -19.24
C PHE A 191 -8.31 -9.08 -19.00
N THR A 192 -7.22 -9.83 -19.24
CA THR A 192 -7.20 -11.27 -18.98
C THR A 192 -7.29 -11.61 -17.49
N ALA A 193 -6.62 -10.82 -16.64
CA ALA A 193 -6.69 -11.00 -15.19
C ALA A 193 -8.10 -10.72 -14.66
N MET A 194 -8.70 -9.62 -15.10
CA MET A 194 -10.06 -9.22 -14.69
C MET A 194 -11.13 -10.24 -15.14
N LEU A 195 -10.98 -10.82 -16.33
CA LEU A 195 -11.86 -11.90 -16.82
C LEU A 195 -11.67 -13.22 -16.06
N ALA A 196 -10.43 -13.55 -15.68
CA ALA A 196 -10.14 -14.74 -14.88
C ALA A 196 -10.78 -14.64 -13.49
N ASP A 197 -10.69 -13.46 -12.85
CA ASP A 197 -11.26 -13.20 -11.53
C ASP A 197 -12.80 -13.29 -11.56
N LEU A 198 -13.42 -12.70 -12.59
CA LEU A 198 -14.87 -12.78 -12.82
C LEU A 198 -15.35 -14.23 -13.03
N ARG A 199 -14.59 -15.06 -13.75
CA ARG A 199 -14.90 -16.48 -13.94
C ARG A 199 -14.74 -17.28 -12.65
N ALA A 200 -13.70 -17.01 -11.87
CA ALA A 200 -13.51 -17.67 -10.58
C ALA A 200 -14.65 -17.33 -9.60
N PHE A 201 -15.15 -16.09 -9.64
CA PHE A 201 -16.29 -15.67 -8.81
C PHE A 201 -17.61 -16.26 -9.30
N ALA A 202 -17.83 -16.34 -10.62
CA ALA A 202 -19.02 -16.94 -11.21
C ALA A 202 -19.11 -18.47 -11.01
N SER A 203 -17.98 -19.16 -10.94
CA SER A 203 -17.92 -20.62 -10.73
C SER A 203 -18.19 -21.05 -9.28
N LYS A 204 -18.20 -20.11 -8.31
CA LYS A 204 -18.45 -20.39 -6.88
C LYS A 204 -19.89 -20.10 -6.43
N ARG A 205 -20.79 -19.75 -7.36
CA ARG A 205 -22.25 -19.77 -7.14
C ARG A 205 -22.82 -21.08 -7.66
#